data_AF-A4KVP6-F1
#
_entry.id   AF-A4KVP6-F1
#
_cell.length_a   1.000
_cell.length_b   1.000
_cell.length_c   1.000
_cell.angle_alpha   90.00
_cell.angle_beta   90.00
_cell.angle_gamma   90.00
#
_symmetry.space_group_name_H-M   'P 1'
#
loop_
_entity.id
_entity.type
_entity.pdbx_description
1 polymer ?
#
loop_
_entity_poly.entity_id
_entity_poly.type
_entity_poly.pdbx_seq_one_letter_code
_entity_poly.pdbx_strand_id
1 'polypeptide(L)'
;MPSGFATAAREARRPRRRRSALARLRANLLRLERMKRTSATEARKKDTREKIELGGLIVKAGLRFEKSALLLGLLIDGASRMKADGAERDRLLAIGAEAFGNDDQ
;
A
#
# COMPACT_ATOMS: atom_id res chain seq x y z
N MET A 1 -78.54 -6.63 32.13
CA MET A 1 -77.81 -7.78 32.74
C MET A 1 -77.57 -8.82 31.67
N PRO A 2 -76.38 -9.42 31.51
CA PRO A 2 -75.04 -8.91 31.81
C PRO A 2 -74.06 -9.13 30.61
N SER A 3 -73.04 -8.28 30.49
CA SER A 3 -71.61 -8.62 30.64
C SER A 3 -71.01 -9.64 29.63
N GLY A 4 -70.13 -9.13 28.77
CA GLY A 4 -69.19 -9.92 28.00
C GLY A 4 -67.94 -9.11 27.71
N PHE A 5 -67.26 -8.64 28.76
CA PHE A 5 -65.87 -8.20 28.65
C PHE A 5 -65.04 -9.39 28.18
N ALA A 6 -64.57 -9.36 26.94
CA ALA A 6 -63.45 -10.17 26.48
C ALA A 6 -62.45 -9.25 25.78
N THR A 7 -61.74 -8.51 26.64
CA THR A 7 -60.29 -8.36 26.60
C THR A 7 -59.66 -8.31 25.21
N ALA A 8 -59.32 -7.07 24.83
CA ALA A 8 -58.21 -6.71 23.97
C ALA A 8 -57.12 -7.80 23.92
N ALA A 9 -57.03 -8.50 22.79
CA ALA A 9 -55.88 -9.31 22.41
C ALA A 9 -54.72 -8.36 22.06
N ARG A 10 -54.20 -7.75 23.13
CA ARG A 10 -52.83 -7.35 23.40
C ARG A 10 -51.88 -7.64 22.24
N GLU A 11 -51.74 -6.60 21.41
CA GLU A 11 -50.51 -6.16 20.77
C GLU A 11 -49.32 -7.11 21.01
N ALA A 12 -49.14 -8.07 20.11
CA ALA A 12 -47.93 -8.86 20.05
C ALA A 12 -46.78 -7.91 19.70
N ARG A 13 -46.19 -7.31 20.74
CA ARG A 13 -44.95 -6.55 20.68
C ARG A 13 -43.90 -7.47 20.08
N ARG A 14 -43.69 -7.33 18.76
CA ARG A 14 -42.53 -7.91 18.06
C ARG A 14 -41.30 -7.48 18.86
N PRO A 15 -40.49 -8.38 19.44
CA PRO A 15 -39.26 -7.96 20.07
C PRO A 15 -38.38 -7.33 18.98
N ARG A 16 -38.27 -6.00 19.03
CA ARG A 16 -37.36 -5.23 18.19
C ARG A 16 -35.99 -5.88 18.30
N ARG A 17 -35.50 -6.38 17.16
CA ARG A 17 -34.21 -7.07 17.00
C ARG A 17 -33.13 -6.40 17.85
N ARG A 18 -32.85 -6.94 19.04
CA ARG A 18 -31.60 -6.65 19.74
C ARG A 18 -30.50 -7.33 18.92
N ARG A 19 -30.04 -6.69 17.84
CA ARG A 19 -28.76 -7.04 17.21
C ARG A 19 -27.75 -7.00 18.34
N SER A 20 -27.31 -8.20 18.76
CA SER A 20 -26.49 -8.36 19.96
C SER A 20 -25.25 -7.47 19.82
N ALA A 21 -24.84 -6.81 20.90
CA ALA A 21 -23.59 -6.04 20.90
C ALA A 21 -22.41 -6.89 20.39
N LEU A 22 -22.45 -8.19 20.67
CA LEU A 22 -21.56 -9.22 20.13
C LEU A 22 -21.54 -9.29 18.59
N ALA A 23 -22.68 -9.19 17.90
CA ALA A 23 -22.70 -9.20 16.44
C ALA A 23 -21.98 -7.97 15.84
N ARG A 24 -22.10 -6.80 16.49
CA ARG A 24 -21.39 -5.57 16.09
C ARG A 24 -19.89 -5.67 16.37
N LEU A 25 -19.51 -6.17 17.54
CA LEU A 25 -18.10 -6.41 17.89
C LEU A 25 -17.45 -7.41 16.93
N ARG A 26 -18.13 -8.51 16.58
CA ARG A 26 -17.66 -9.48 15.57
C ARG A 26 -17.49 -8.84 14.19
N ALA A 27 -18.46 -8.04 13.73
CA ALA A 27 -18.35 -7.33 12.46
C ALA A 27 -17.16 -6.34 12.46
N ASN A 28 -16.93 -5.64 13.57
CA ASN A 28 -15.80 -4.72 13.73
C ASN A 28 -14.46 -5.45 13.74
N LEU A 29 -14.36 -6.59 14.44
CA LEU A 29 -13.15 -7.44 14.44
C LEU A 29 -12.81 -7.94 13.04
N LEU A 30 -13.80 -8.49 12.32
CA LEU A 30 -13.60 -8.95 10.93
C LEU A 30 -13.17 -7.80 10.00
N ARG A 31 -13.71 -6.60 10.21
CA ARG A 31 -13.30 -5.41 9.45
C ARG A 31 -11.87 -5.01 9.77
N LEU A 32 -11.46 -5.05 11.03
CA LEU A 32 -10.10 -4.72 11.47
C LEU A 32 -9.09 -5.75 10.92
N GLU A 33 -9.41 -7.03 10.98
CA GLU A 33 -8.59 -8.10 10.41
C GLU A 33 -8.45 -7.96 8.88
N ARG A 34 -9.56 -7.64 8.19
CA ARG A 34 -9.53 -7.37 6.75
C ARG A 34 -8.65 -6.15 6.44
N MET A 35 -8.80 -5.04 7.17
CA MET A 35 -8.00 -3.83 6.99
C MET A 35 -6.50 -4.09 7.20
N LYS A 36 -6.13 -4.88 8.20
CA LYS A 36 -4.73 -5.29 8.45
C LYS A 36 -4.17 -6.16 7.31
N ARG A 37 -4.98 -7.08 6.77
CA ARG A 37 -4.56 -7.92 5.62
C ARG A 37 -4.41 -7.09 4.35
N THR A 38 -5.32 -6.14 4.09
CA THR A 38 -5.23 -5.26 2.93
C THR A 38 -4.01 -4.34 3.04
N SER A 39 -3.73 -3.75 4.21
CA SER A 39 -2.57 -2.86 4.37
C SER A 39 -1.24 -3.58 4.13
N ALA A 40 -1.09 -4.82 4.61
CA ALA A 40 0.11 -5.61 4.37
C ALA A 40 0.29 -5.97 2.88
N THR A 41 -0.81 -6.22 2.17
CA THR A 41 -0.77 -6.50 0.73
C THR A 41 -0.44 -5.25 -0.08
N GLU A 42 -1.02 -4.11 0.25
CA GLU A 42 -0.69 -2.85 -0.42
C GLU A 42 0.76 -2.43 -0.19
N ALA A 43 1.29 -2.63 1.03
CA ALA A 43 2.71 -2.39 1.31
C ALA A 43 3.63 -3.26 0.44
N ARG A 44 3.33 -4.55 0.27
CA ARG A 44 4.10 -5.45 -0.61
C ARG A 44 4.02 -5.07 -2.07
N LYS A 45 2.84 -4.65 -2.55
CA LYS A 45 2.66 -4.19 -3.94
C LYS A 45 3.51 -2.95 -4.20
N LYS A 46 3.51 -1.99 -3.28
CA LYS A 46 4.32 -0.77 -3.36
C LYS A 46 5.81 -1.11 -3.38
N ASP A 47 6.28 -1.90 -2.43
CA ASP A 47 7.68 -2.34 -2.36
C ASP A 47 8.13 -3.11 -3.62
N THR A 48 7.27 -3.99 -4.14
CA THR A 48 7.55 -4.73 -5.38
C THR A 48 7.68 -3.76 -6.57
N ARG A 49 6.75 -2.80 -6.68
CA ARG A 49 6.78 -1.80 -7.74
C ARG A 49 8.03 -0.92 -7.67
N GLU A 50 8.38 -0.42 -6.48
CA GLU A 50 9.59 0.38 -6.26
C GLU A 50 10.85 -0.40 -6.66
N LYS A 51 10.94 -1.68 -6.28
CA LYS A 51 12.06 -2.55 -6.66
C LYS A 51 12.14 -2.78 -8.16
N ILE A 52 11.01 -2.93 -8.85
CA ILE A 52 10.95 -3.07 -10.31
C ILE A 52 11.41 -1.77 -10.98
N GLU A 53 10.92 -0.62 -10.53
CA GLU A 53 11.31 0.69 -11.06
C GLU A 53 12.81 0.92 -10.89
N LEU A 54 13.37 0.65 -9.71
CA LEU A 54 14.82 0.71 -9.47
C LEU A 54 15.61 -0.27 -10.34
N GLY A 55 15.12 -1.51 -10.52
CA GLY A 55 15.72 -2.47 -11.44
C GLY A 55 15.68 -2.01 -12.90
N GLY A 56 14.62 -1.31 -13.29
CA GLY A 56 14.48 -0.68 -14.62
C GLY A 56 15.57 0.35 -14.91
N LEU A 57 16.02 1.10 -13.89
CA LEU A 57 17.13 2.05 -14.03
C LEU A 57 18.44 1.35 -14.43
N ILE A 58 18.71 0.17 -13.86
CA ILE A 58 19.90 -0.62 -14.18
C ILE A 58 19.86 -1.09 -15.64
N VAL A 59 18.69 -1.49 -16.13
CA VAL A 59 18.52 -1.91 -17.53
C VAL A 59 18.70 -0.72 -18.47
N LYS A 60 18.08 0.43 -18.16
CA LYS A 60 18.19 1.65 -18.96
C LYS A 60 19.63 2.18 -19.03
N ALA A 61 20.39 2.04 -17.95
CA ALA A 61 21.82 2.37 -17.93
C ALA A 61 22.71 1.38 -18.73
N GLY A 62 22.12 0.34 -19.35
CA GLY A 62 22.86 -0.66 -20.11
C GLY A 62 23.60 -1.69 -19.26
N LEU A 63 23.33 -1.76 -17.95
CA LEU A 63 24.11 -2.55 -16.99
C LEU A 63 23.45 -3.88 -16.61
N ARG A 64 22.46 -4.34 -17.39
CA ARG A 64 21.67 -5.55 -17.10
C ARG A 64 22.51 -6.80 -16.87
N PHE A 65 23.63 -6.92 -17.59
CA PHE A 65 24.47 -8.12 -17.58
C PHE A 65 25.72 -7.98 -16.70
N GLU A 66 25.85 -6.87 -15.99
CA GLU A 66 26.96 -6.64 -15.08
C GLU A 66 26.81 -7.42 -13.77
N LYS A 67 27.95 -7.69 -13.13
CA LYS A 67 27.97 -8.38 -11.82
C LYS A 67 27.34 -7.50 -10.74
N SER A 68 26.52 -8.10 -9.87
CA SER A 68 25.87 -7.36 -8.77
C SER A 68 26.85 -6.60 -7.87
N ALA A 69 28.05 -7.14 -7.64
CA ALA A 69 29.09 -6.47 -6.87
C ALA A 69 29.60 -5.19 -7.55
N LEU A 70 29.71 -5.19 -8.89
CA LEU A 70 30.10 -4.03 -9.67
C LEU A 70 29.04 -2.94 -9.60
N LEU A 71 27.77 -3.31 -9.79
CA LEU A 71 26.63 -2.38 -9.66
C LEU A 71 26.58 -1.74 -8.29
N LEU A 72 26.72 -2.54 -7.23
CA LEU A 72 26.74 -2.05 -5.86
C LEU A 72 27.92 -1.10 -5.62
N GLY A 73 29.11 -1.43 -6.13
CA GLY A 73 30.28 -0.58 -6.06
C GLY A 73 30.06 0.79 -6.72
N LEU A 74 29.47 0.80 -7.93
CA LEU A 74 29.13 2.03 -8.65
C LEU A 74 28.17 2.92 -7.85
N LEU A 75 27.12 2.33 -7.27
CA LEU A 75 26.13 3.08 -6.49
C LEU A 75 26.73 3.66 -5.19
N ILE A 76 27.61 2.90 -4.52
CA ILE A 76 28.31 3.37 -3.32
C ILE A 76 29.28 4.52 -3.65
N ASP A 77 30.04 4.39 -4.74
CA ASP A 77 30.97 5.44 -5.18
C ASP A 77 30.21 6.73 -5.52
N GLY A 78 29.16 6.64 -6.34
CA GLY A 78 28.32 7.79 -6.69
C GLY A 78 27.66 8.43 -5.45
N ALA A 79 27.12 7.61 -4.54
CA ALA A 79 26.56 8.11 -3.29
C ALA A 79 27.60 8.81 -2.40
N SER A 80 28.85 8.35 -2.42
CA SER A 80 29.93 8.95 -1.65
C SER A 80 30.35 10.31 -2.24
N ARG A 81 30.44 10.40 -3.57
CA ARG A 81 30.75 11.66 -4.26
C ARG A 81 29.67 12.72 -4.05
N MET A 82 28.39 12.34 -4.15
CA MET A 82 27.27 13.27 -3.88
C MET A 82 27.26 13.82 -2.44
N LYS A 83 27.78 13.07 -1.47
CA LYS A 83 27.93 13.54 -0.08
C LYS A 83 29.11 14.49 0.09
N ALA A 84 30.16 14.28 -0.69
CA ALA A 84 31.38 15.08 -0.64
C ALA A 84 31.26 16.39 -1.43
N ASP A 85 30.48 16.40 -2.52
CA ASP A 85 30.32 17.52 -3.43
C ASP A 85 28.85 17.66 -3.90
N GLY A 86 28.26 18.82 -3.64
CA GLY A 86 26.91 19.16 -4.10
C GLY A 86 26.80 19.24 -5.63
N ALA A 87 27.88 19.62 -6.32
CA ALA A 87 27.89 19.71 -7.79
C ALA A 87 27.74 18.33 -8.45
N GLU A 88 28.18 17.26 -7.78
CA GLU A 88 28.02 15.91 -8.32
C GLU A 88 26.55 15.50 -8.39
N ARG A 89 25.72 15.99 -7.45
CA ARG A 89 24.29 15.74 -7.50
C ARG A 89 23.66 16.36 -8.75
N ASP A 90 23.99 17.61 -9.04
CA ASP A 90 23.46 18.33 -10.20
C ASP A 90 23.96 17.72 -11.51
N ARG A 91 25.24 17.33 -11.56
CA ARG A 91 25.84 16.62 -12.70
C ARG A 91 25.12 15.29 -12.99
N LEU A 92 24.95 14.45 -11.97
CA LEU A 92 24.29 13.15 -12.13
C LEU A 92 22.81 13.30 -12.50
N LEU A 93 22.14 14.33 -11.97
CA LEU A 93 20.76 14.66 -12.34
C LEU A 93 20.67 15.05 -13.82
N ALA A 94 21.58 15.88 -14.32
CA ALA A 94 21.62 16.29 -15.73
C ALA A 94 21.84 15.08 -16.66
N ILE A 95 22.81 14.21 -16.35
CA ILE A 95 23.06 12.98 -17.11
C ILE A 95 21.82 12.08 -17.10
N GLY A 96 21.17 11.93 -15.94
CA GLY A 96 19.95 11.14 -15.82
C GLY A 96 18.83 11.72 -16.68
N ALA A 97 18.58 13.02 -16.61
CA ALA A 97 17.52 13.68 -17.37
C ALA A 97 17.72 13.53 -18.89
N GLU A 98 18.96 13.66 -19.37
CA GLU A 98 19.30 13.43 -20.78
C GLU A 98 19.05 11.96 -21.20
N ALA A 99 19.53 11.00 -20.39
CA ALA A 99 19.30 9.59 -20.66
C ALA A 99 17.81 9.20 -20.64
N PHE A 100 17.01 9.85 -19.80
CA PHE A 100 15.56 9.64 -19.77
C PHE A 100 14.83 10.30 -20.95
N GLY A 101 15.23 11.52 -21.33
CA GLY A 101 14.60 12.25 -22.44
C GLY A 101 14.86 11.64 -23.82
N ASN A 102 15.91 10.83 -23.96
CA ASN A 102 16.22 10.12 -25.20
C ASN A 102 15.37 8.84 -25.42
N ASP A 103 14.62 8.37 -24.41
CA ASP A 103 13.80 7.15 -24.49
C ASP A 103 12.30 7.42 -24.72
N ASP A 104 11.88 8.70 -24.80
CA ASP A 104 10.49 9.11 -25.07
C ASP A 104 10.20 9.29 -26.58
N GLN A 105 10.98 8.66 -27.47
CA GLN A 105 10.74 8.57 -28.92
C GLN A 105 10.46 7.15 -29.39
#